data_AF-A0A920B0F8-F1
#
_entry.id   AF-A0A920B0F8-F1
#
_cell.length_a   1.000
_cell.length_b   1.000
_cell.length_c   1.000
_cell.angle_alpha   90.00
_cell.angle_beta   90.00
_cell.angle_gamma   90.00
#
_symmetry.space_group_name_H-M   'P 1'
#
loop_
_entity.id
_entity.type
_entity.pdbx_description
1 polymer ?
#
loop_
_entity_poly.entity_id
_entity_poly.type
_entity_poly.pdbx_seq_one_letter_code
_entity_poly.pdbx_strand_id
1 'polypeptide(L)'
;MNKDVSLYLRKIRNAFIVNNLRLFTWKIFCSIILFFLVIVAIESKFYLTTVERIFTIRFFIVGILLTLFSLTIIYLLILKNRFRPYQWKTISEKIGRDQFEDHDHLYNVFQIENQKGNNQSETLVKSLSDETLSKLKKIKYKSFFPTSKINKWKKISFYLLLITNFFILYNFKTSSEAVTRWFNPSIKFKPPIPFKINSSMRHVNVLAGEDVNLVFSVDGKAPDSLLLELKSFNPKSNKDSIQTLSSPIIDDKVSFNIKNVLQNFRYKGFYRSKSFGIHGMK
;
A
#
# COMPACT_ATOMS: atom_id res chain seq x y z
N MET A 1 -36.77 -17.10 34.39
CA MET A 1 -36.09 -16.42 33.26
C MET A 1 -36.01 -14.93 33.62
N ASN A 2 -34.89 -14.49 34.23
CA ASN A 2 -34.74 -13.11 34.76
C ASN A 2 -35.04 -12.07 33.68
N LYS A 3 -36.09 -11.30 33.90
CA LYS A 3 -36.63 -10.26 33.00
C LYS A 3 -36.06 -8.90 33.42
N ASP A 4 -34.75 -8.79 33.36
CA ASP A 4 -34.05 -7.61 33.86
C ASP A 4 -33.68 -6.68 32.69
N VAL A 5 -34.01 -5.39 32.80
CA VAL A 5 -33.75 -4.37 31.76
C VAL A 5 -32.24 -4.19 31.57
N SER A 6 -31.47 -4.33 32.66
CA SER A 6 -30.01 -4.37 32.68
C SER A 6 -29.39 -5.46 31.79
N LEU A 7 -29.98 -6.66 31.77
CA LEU A 7 -29.49 -7.80 30.98
C LEU A 7 -29.77 -7.56 29.48
N TYR A 8 -30.91 -6.96 29.17
CA TYR A 8 -31.25 -6.54 27.81
C TYR A 8 -30.33 -5.44 27.28
N LEU A 9 -30.06 -4.41 28.09
CA LEU A 9 -29.11 -3.34 27.77
C LEU A 9 -27.69 -3.88 27.55
N ARG A 10 -27.24 -4.85 28.36
CA ARG A 10 -25.95 -5.51 28.17
C ARG A 10 -25.85 -6.27 26.84
N LYS A 11 -26.93 -6.96 26.43
CA LYS A 11 -27.00 -7.62 25.12
C LYS A 11 -26.92 -6.61 23.97
N ILE A 12 -27.61 -5.47 24.09
CA ILE A 12 -27.56 -4.41 23.07
C ILE A 12 -26.17 -3.78 23.00
N ARG A 13 -25.55 -3.48 24.15
CA ARG A 13 -24.18 -2.95 24.22
C ARG A 13 -23.17 -3.86 23.51
N ASN A 14 -23.24 -5.16 23.77
CA ASN A 14 -22.37 -6.14 23.10
C ASN A 14 -22.64 -6.19 21.59
N ALA A 15 -23.90 -6.18 21.16
CA ALA A 15 -24.24 -6.13 19.75
C ALA A 15 -23.73 -4.85 19.07
N PHE A 16 -23.75 -3.69 19.75
CA PHE A 16 -23.19 -2.43 19.24
C PHE A 16 -21.67 -2.48 19.08
N ILE A 17 -20.97 -3.06 20.06
CA ILE A 17 -19.52 -3.28 19.99
C ILE A 17 -19.17 -4.18 18.80
N VAL A 18 -19.83 -5.33 18.67
CA VAL A 18 -19.59 -6.29 17.57
C VAL A 18 -19.89 -5.67 16.21
N ASN A 19 -20.99 -4.92 16.09
CA ASN A 19 -21.35 -4.27 14.83
C ASN A 19 -20.32 -3.19 14.41
N ASN A 20 -19.86 -2.37 15.35
CA ASN A 20 -18.82 -1.38 15.09
C ASN A 20 -17.48 -2.02 14.76
N LEU A 21 -17.11 -3.09 15.47
CA LEU A 21 -15.89 -3.85 15.18
C LEU A 21 -15.94 -4.41 13.75
N ARG A 22 -17.08 -5.00 13.35
CA ARG A 22 -17.28 -5.51 11.99
C ARG A 22 -17.13 -4.42 10.93
N LEU A 23 -17.70 -3.23 11.17
CA LEU A 23 -17.54 -2.08 10.27
C LEU A 23 -16.08 -1.61 10.20
N PHE A 24 -15.38 -1.58 11.33
CA PHE A 24 -13.96 -1.23 11.39
C PHE A 24 -13.09 -2.25 10.63
N THR A 25 -13.37 -3.54 10.76
CA THR A 25 -12.70 -4.60 9.99
C THR A 25 -12.84 -4.37 8.48
N TRP A 26 -14.04 -4.04 7.99
CA TRP A 26 -14.23 -3.75 6.56
C TRP A 26 -13.45 -2.52 6.11
N LYS A 27 -13.34 -1.48 6.94
CA LYS A 27 -12.52 -0.30 6.64
C LYS A 27 -11.03 -0.62 6.56
N ILE A 28 -10.52 -1.40 7.53
CA ILE A 28 -9.13 -1.87 7.52
C ILE A 28 -8.85 -2.68 6.26
N PHE A 29 -9.76 -3.60 5.91
CA PHE A 29 -9.62 -4.42 4.72
C PHE A 29 -9.51 -3.57 3.44
N CYS A 30 -10.38 -2.56 3.27
CA CYS A 30 -10.26 -1.61 2.17
C CYS A 30 -8.91 -0.87 2.18
N SER A 31 -8.45 -0.42 3.35
CA SER A 31 -7.17 0.28 3.49
C SER A 31 -5.97 -0.59 3.09
N ILE A 32 -5.99 -1.88 3.44
CA ILE A 32 -4.93 -2.85 3.09
C ILE A 32 -4.89 -3.05 1.57
N ILE A 33 -6.06 -3.25 0.94
CA ILE A 33 -6.12 -3.43 -0.53
C ILE A 33 -5.60 -2.20 -1.25
N LEU A 34 -6.00 -1.00 -0.82
CA LEU A 34 -5.54 0.25 -1.42
C LEU A 34 -4.02 0.40 -1.29
N PHE A 35 -3.48 0.12 -0.10
CA PHE A 35 -2.03 0.16 0.15
C PHE A 35 -1.27 -0.83 -0.73
N PHE A 36 -1.78 -2.07 -0.86
CA PHE A 36 -1.19 -3.08 -1.73
C PHE A 36 -1.16 -2.61 -3.19
N LEU A 37 -2.27 -2.05 -3.70
CA LEU A 37 -2.34 -1.53 -5.07
C LEU A 37 -1.30 -0.43 -5.30
N VAL A 38 -1.20 0.54 -4.39
CA VAL A 38 -0.24 1.66 -4.49
C VAL A 38 1.19 1.14 -4.49
N ILE A 39 1.53 0.20 -3.61
CA ILE A 39 2.87 -0.39 -3.56
C ILE A 39 3.22 -1.11 -4.85
N VAL A 40 2.34 -1.97 -5.35
CA VAL A 40 2.59 -2.71 -6.59
C VAL A 40 2.75 -1.73 -7.76
N ALA A 41 1.93 -0.69 -7.83
CA ALA A 41 2.04 0.34 -8.85
C ALA A 41 3.40 1.08 -8.79
N ILE A 42 3.83 1.50 -7.60
CA ILE A 42 5.14 2.15 -7.41
C ILE A 42 6.28 1.18 -7.76
N GLU A 43 6.28 -0.02 -7.20
CA GLU A 43 7.34 -1.02 -7.39
C GLU A 43 7.46 -1.45 -8.86
N SER A 44 6.35 -1.48 -9.60
CA SER A 44 6.33 -1.83 -11.03
C SER A 44 7.09 -0.83 -11.90
N LYS A 45 7.05 0.47 -11.55
CA LYS A 45 7.68 1.55 -12.32
C LYS A 45 9.08 1.91 -11.81
N PHE A 46 9.22 2.02 -10.49
CA PHE A 46 10.41 2.62 -9.87
C PHE A 46 11.49 1.63 -9.47
N TYR A 47 11.19 0.33 -9.40
CA TYR A 47 12.15 -0.71 -8.96
C TYR A 47 12.83 -0.31 -7.64
N LEU A 48 12.05 -0.31 -6.55
CA LEU A 48 12.54 0.21 -5.27
C LEU A 48 13.79 -0.53 -4.81
N THR A 49 14.67 0.23 -4.18
CA THR A 49 15.87 -0.33 -3.56
C THR A 49 15.53 -1.28 -2.42
N THR A 50 16.48 -2.13 -2.03
CA THR A 50 16.33 -3.01 -0.85
C THR A 50 16.03 -2.21 0.43
N VAL A 51 16.61 -1.01 0.58
CA VAL A 51 16.40 -0.17 1.77
C VAL A 51 14.96 0.36 1.82
N GLU A 52 14.46 0.89 0.71
CA GLU A 52 13.09 1.43 0.61
C GLU A 52 12.03 0.36 0.85
N ARG A 53 12.25 -0.86 0.34
CA ARG A 53 11.32 -2.00 0.56
C ARG A 53 11.30 -2.43 2.01
N ILE A 54 12.46 -2.59 2.64
CA ILE A 54 12.56 -2.93 4.07
C ILE A 54 11.93 -1.84 4.94
N PHE A 55 12.17 -0.57 4.63
CA PHE A 55 11.56 0.56 5.33
C PHE A 55 10.03 0.50 5.25
N THR A 56 9.48 0.30 4.05
CA THR A 56 8.03 0.21 3.82
C THR A 56 7.39 -0.96 4.59
N ILE A 57 8.05 -2.12 4.59
CA ILE A 57 7.57 -3.30 5.33
C ILE A 57 7.58 -3.04 6.85
N ARG A 58 8.68 -2.48 7.38
CA ARG A 58 8.78 -2.16 8.82
C ARG A 58 7.74 -1.13 9.24
N PHE A 59 7.52 -0.09 8.43
CA PHE A 59 6.49 0.91 8.67
C PHE A 59 5.10 0.28 8.77
N PHE A 60 4.79 -0.65 7.86
CA PHE A 60 3.52 -1.37 7.87
C PHE A 60 3.36 -2.26 9.11
N ILE A 61 4.40 -3.00 9.50
CA ILE A 61 4.38 -3.85 10.71
C ILE A 61 4.16 -3.00 11.98
N VAL A 62 4.87 -1.89 12.12
CA VAL A 62 4.70 -0.96 13.26
C VAL A 62 3.27 -0.40 13.27
N GLY A 63 2.72 -0.04 12.11
CA GLY A 63 1.32 0.38 11.97
C GLY A 63 0.34 -0.67 12.48
N ILE A 64 0.52 -1.94 12.10
CA ILE A 64 -0.32 -3.05 12.59
C ILE A 64 -0.23 -3.16 14.11
N LEU A 65 0.97 -3.17 14.68
CA LEU A 65 1.18 -3.27 16.13
C LEU A 65 0.51 -2.11 16.89
N LEU A 66 0.64 -0.88 16.39
CA LEU A 66 -0.02 0.30 16.98
C LEU A 66 -1.54 0.18 16.93
N THR A 67 -2.12 -0.31 15.82
CA THR A 67 -3.57 -0.50 15.74
C THR A 67 -4.06 -1.55 16.73
N LEU A 68 -3.36 -2.68 16.87
CA LEU A 68 -3.69 -3.71 17.85
C LEU A 68 -3.59 -3.16 19.29
N PHE A 69 -2.53 -2.42 19.60
CA PHE A 69 -2.36 -1.78 20.91
C PHE A 69 -3.46 -0.74 21.20
N SER A 70 -3.89 0.02 20.19
CA SER A 70 -5.01 0.96 20.36
C SER A 70 -6.33 0.23 20.63
N LEU A 71 -6.57 -0.91 19.97
CA LEU A 71 -7.77 -1.73 20.18
C LEU A 71 -7.82 -2.33 21.58
N THR A 72 -6.67 -2.77 22.12
CA THR A 72 -6.61 -3.28 23.50
C THR A 72 -6.87 -2.17 24.52
N ILE A 73 -6.32 -0.97 24.33
CA ILE A 73 -6.62 0.19 25.19
C ILE A 73 -8.11 0.52 25.15
N ILE A 74 -8.71 0.60 23.94
CA ILE A 74 -10.15 0.87 23.78
C ILE A 74 -10.97 -0.21 24.49
N TYR A 75 -10.61 -1.48 24.36
CA TYR A 75 -11.27 -2.58 25.04
C TYR A 75 -11.22 -2.44 26.57
N LEU A 76 -10.05 -2.11 27.14
CA LEU A 76 -9.89 -1.85 28.57
C LEU A 76 -10.74 -0.65 29.04
N LEU A 77 -10.82 0.42 28.23
CA LEU A 77 -11.67 1.59 28.52
C LEU A 77 -13.17 1.26 28.46
N ILE A 78 -13.57 0.33 27.60
CA ILE A 78 -14.95 -0.19 27.53
C ILE A 78 -15.28 -0.98 28.79
N LEU A 79 -14.38 -1.86 29.26
CA LEU A 79 -14.57 -2.62 30.49
C LEU A 79 -14.74 -1.70 31.71
N LYS A 80 -13.90 -0.66 31.81
CA LYS A 80 -14.00 0.37 32.87
C LYS A 80 -15.18 1.35 32.69
N ASN A 81 -16.00 1.19 31.64
CA ASN A 81 -17.11 2.09 31.30
C ASN A 81 -16.69 3.57 31.16
N ARG A 82 -15.43 3.83 30.78
CA ARG A 82 -14.87 5.19 30.62
C ARG A 82 -14.90 5.69 29.18
N PHE A 83 -15.22 4.81 28.23
CA PHE A 83 -15.28 5.16 26.81
C PHE A 83 -16.67 5.72 26.44
N ARG A 84 -16.77 7.05 26.28
CA ARG A 84 -18.05 7.77 26.03
C ARG A 84 -18.96 7.11 24.99
N PRO A 85 -18.48 6.64 23.82
CA PRO A 85 -19.35 5.96 22.83
C PRO A 85 -20.02 4.66 23.29
N TYR A 86 -19.44 3.95 24.27
CA TYR A 86 -19.92 2.66 24.77
C TYR A 86 -20.36 2.71 26.24
N GLN A 87 -20.55 3.92 26.78
CA GLN A 87 -21.06 4.11 28.13
C GLN A 87 -22.52 3.73 28.24
N TRP A 88 -22.92 3.16 29.39
CA TRP A 88 -24.32 2.84 29.67
C TRP A 88 -25.24 4.03 29.44
N LYS A 89 -24.85 5.22 29.92
CA LYS A 89 -25.57 6.48 29.70
C LYS A 89 -25.79 6.75 28.21
N THR A 90 -24.72 6.84 27.42
CA THR A 90 -24.79 7.14 25.98
C THR A 90 -25.57 6.10 25.16
N ILE A 91 -25.52 4.82 25.54
CA ILE A 91 -26.26 3.75 24.87
C ILE A 91 -27.75 3.86 25.22
N SER A 92 -28.08 4.04 26.50
CA SER A 92 -29.46 4.22 26.95
C SER A 92 -30.08 5.50 26.38
N GLU A 93 -29.32 6.59 26.31
CA GLU A 93 -29.70 7.85 25.68
C GLU A 93 -30.00 7.71 24.18
N LYS A 94 -29.13 7.00 23.43
CA LYS A 94 -29.38 6.74 21.99
C LYS A 94 -30.63 5.91 21.76
N ILE A 95 -30.85 4.88 22.58
CA ILE A 95 -32.04 4.04 22.48
C ILE A 95 -33.28 4.81 22.95
N GLY A 96 -33.15 5.63 23.99
CA GLY A 96 -34.18 6.52 24.53
C GLY A 96 -34.68 7.49 23.48
N ARG A 97 -33.76 8.21 22.82
CA ARG A 97 -34.06 9.17 21.75
C ARG A 97 -34.82 8.57 20.57
N ASP A 98 -34.51 7.31 20.23
CA ASP A 98 -35.13 6.64 19.08
C ASP A 98 -36.49 5.99 19.42
N GLN A 99 -36.84 5.80 20.71
CA GLN A 99 -37.92 4.89 21.13
C GLN A 99 -38.84 5.38 22.27
N PHE A 100 -38.48 6.44 23.00
CA PHE A 100 -39.25 7.01 24.12
C PHE A 100 -39.40 8.52 23.92
N GLU A 101 -40.51 9.11 24.39
CA GLU A 101 -40.68 10.58 24.41
C GLU A 101 -39.61 11.26 25.27
N ASP A 102 -39.21 10.61 26.37
CA ASP A 102 -38.14 11.07 27.26
C ASP A 102 -36.82 10.34 27.04
N HIS A 103 -35.81 11.11 26.63
CA HIS A 103 -34.45 10.68 26.35
C HIS A 103 -33.77 9.89 27.49
N ASP A 104 -34.06 10.26 28.73
CA ASP A 104 -33.38 9.73 29.93
C ASP A 104 -34.14 8.57 30.59
N HIS A 105 -35.37 8.29 30.16
CA HIS A 105 -36.26 7.30 30.78
C HIS A 105 -35.59 5.92 30.91
N LEU A 106 -34.93 5.45 29.85
CA LEU A 106 -34.25 4.16 29.85
C LEU A 106 -33.01 4.12 30.74
N TYR A 107 -32.31 5.25 30.89
CA TYR A 107 -31.15 5.34 31.78
C TYR A 107 -31.57 5.38 33.25
N ASN A 108 -32.65 6.10 33.56
CA ASN A 108 -33.20 6.21 34.91
C ASN A 108 -33.72 4.86 35.40
N VAL A 109 -34.48 4.13 34.57
CA VAL A 109 -34.94 2.76 34.88
C VAL A 109 -33.75 1.82 35.11
N PHE A 110 -32.69 1.92 34.30
CA PHE A 110 -31.46 1.14 34.49
C PHE A 110 -30.69 1.48 35.78
N GLN A 111 -30.69 2.75 36.21
CA GLN A 111 -30.08 3.14 37.49
C GLN A 111 -30.87 2.59 38.67
N ILE A 112 -32.20 2.75 38.66
CA ILE A 112 -33.09 2.26 39.72
C ILE A 112 -32.96 0.74 39.90
N GLU A 113 -32.91 -0.01 38.79
CA GLU A 113 -32.76 -1.47 38.82
C GLU A 113 -31.38 -1.93 39.36
N ASN A 114 -30.32 -1.14 39.16
CA ASN A 114 -28.96 -1.47 39.63
C ASN A 114 -28.66 -0.94 41.05
N GLN A 115 -29.43 -0.01 41.59
CA GLN A 115 -29.26 0.57 42.93
C GLN A 115 -30.05 -0.20 44.01
N LYS A 116 -30.27 -1.52 43.86
CA LYS A 116 -31.00 -2.42 44.79
C LYS A 116 -30.49 -2.37 46.24
N GLY A 117 -30.86 -1.32 46.98
CA GLY A 117 -30.39 -1.07 48.34
C GLY A 117 -30.97 0.17 49.03
N ASN A 118 -31.57 1.13 48.32
CA ASN A 118 -32.17 2.33 48.94
C ASN A 118 -33.71 2.27 48.89
N ASN A 119 -34.36 1.89 50.00
CA ASN A 119 -35.74 2.20 50.40
C ASN A 119 -36.83 2.31 49.30
N GLN A 120 -36.79 1.47 48.26
CA GLN A 120 -37.78 1.47 47.18
C GLN A 120 -38.54 0.15 47.16
N SER A 121 -39.86 0.22 47.04
CA SER A 121 -40.73 -0.96 47.00
C SER A 121 -40.38 -1.85 45.80
N GLU A 122 -39.92 -3.07 46.05
CA GLU A 122 -39.49 -4.02 45.01
C GLU A 122 -40.55 -4.26 43.93
N THR A 123 -41.82 -4.13 44.30
CA THR A 123 -42.98 -4.30 43.43
C THR A 123 -43.08 -3.18 42.37
N LEU A 124 -42.80 -1.93 42.75
CA LEU A 124 -42.82 -0.77 41.84
C LEU A 124 -41.64 -0.82 40.86
N VAL A 125 -40.46 -1.23 41.33
CA VAL A 125 -39.28 -1.39 40.48
C VAL A 125 -39.51 -2.48 39.44
N LYS A 126 -40.15 -3.60 39.83
CA LYS A 126 -40.51 -4.69 38.92
C LYS A 126 -41.56 -4.27 37.89
N SER A 127 -42.61 -3.55 38.30
CA SER A 127 -43.66 -3.11 37.36
C SER A 127 -43.13 -2.12 36.30
N LEU A 128 -42.31 -1.13 36.72
CA LEU A 128 -41.68 -0.18 35.80
C LEU A 128 -40.69 -0.87 34.84
N SER A 129 -39.94 -1.84 35.34
CA SER A 129 -39.00 -2.62 34.54
C SER A 129 -39.73 -3.49 33.51
N ASP A 130 -40.81 -4.17 33.91
CA ASP A 130 -41.62 -5.01 33.02
C ASP A 130 -42.35 -4.18 31.94
N GLU A 131 -42.89 -3.00 32.29
CA GLU A 131 -43.49 -2.09 31.31
C GLU A 131 -42.46 -1.65 30.27
N THR A 132 -41.29 -1.20 30.72
CA THR A 132 -40.18 -0.76 29.86
C THR A 132 -39.68 -1.91 28.97
N LEU A 133 -39.56 -3.12 29.52
CA LEU A 133 -39.15 -4.31 28.79
C LEU A 133 -40.20 -4.72 27.75
N SER A 134 -41.48 -4.55 28.03
CA SER A 134 -42.58 -4.84 27.10
C SER A 134 -42.59 -3.88 25.90
N LYS A 135 -42.34 -2.58 26.14
CA LYS A 135 -42.17 -1.57 25.08
C LYS A 135 -40.93 -1.89 24.23
N LEU A 136 -39.80 -2.21 24.85
CA LEU A 136 -38.55 -2.60 24.16
C LEU A 136 -38.67 -3.90 23.34
N LYS A 137 -39.38 -4.92 23.85
CA LYS A 137 -39.56 -6.20 23.15
C LYS A 137 -40.47 -6.11 21.93
N LYS A 138 -41.42 -5.16 21.90
CA LYS A 138 -42.25 -4.91 20.72
C LYS A 138 -41.46 -4.32 19.55
N ILE A 139 -40.27 -3.76 19.81
CA ILE A 139 -39.41 -3.13 18.82
C ILE A 139 -38.40 -4.15 18.26
N LYS A 140 -38.36 -4.28 16.93
CA LYS A 140 -37.47 -5.22 16.25
C LYS A 140 -36.00 -4.84 16.45
N TYR A 141 -35.23 -5.73 17.07
CA TYR A 141 -33.77 -5.63 17.32
C TYR A 141 -32.92 -5.19 16.11
N LYS A 142 -33.44 -5.36 14.89
CA LYS A 142 -32.80 -5.06 13.60
C LYS A 142 -32.76 -3.56 13.27
N SER A 143 -33.61 -2.73 13.89
CA SER A 143 -33.59 -1.26 13.70
C SER A 143 -32.40 -0.60 14.42
N PHE A 144 -31.97 -1.15 15.56
CA PHE A 144 -30.86 -0.60 16.37
C PHE A 144 -29.48 -0.68 15.69
N PHE A 145 -29.31 -1.54 14.69
CA PHE A 145 -28.05 -1.74 13.99
C PHE A 145 -28.26 -1.60 12.49
N PRO A 146 -28.07 -0.40 11.89
CA PRO A 146 -28.22 -0.22 10.46
C PRO A 146 -27.12 -1.01 9.72
N THR A 147 -27.45 -2.24 9.32
CA THR A 147 -26.63 -3.12 8.48
C THR A 147 -26.30 -2.50 7.13
N SER A 148 -27.04 -1.45 6.73
CA SER A 148 -26.82 -0.64 5.54
C SER A 148 -25.39 -0.08 5.46
N LYS A 149 -24.82 0.41 6.56
CA LYS A 149 -23.45 0.94 6.58
C LYS A 149 -22.41 -0.16 6.31
N ILE A 150 -22.58 -1.33 6.93
CA ILE A 150 -21.70 -2.47 6.71
C ILE A 150 -21.81 -2.95 5.27
N ASN A 151 -23.03 -3.04 4.73
CA ASN A 151 -23.24 -3.43 3.34
C ASN A 151 -22.64 -2.41 2.34
N LYS A 152 -22.66 -1.11 2.64
CA LYS A 152 -21.97 -0.10 1.83
C LYS A 152 -20.46 -0.37 1.79
N TRP A 153 -19.82 -0.58 2.94
CA TRP A 153 -18.38 -0.89 3.00
C TRP A 153 -18.03 -2.22 2.34
N LYS A 154 -18.90 -3.23 2.43
CA LYS A 154 -18.77 -4.49 1.67
C LYS A 154 -18.82 -4.29 0.16
N LYS A 155 -19.72 -3.43 -0.33
CA LYS A 155 -19.78 -3.10 -1.76
C LYS A 155 -18.51 -2.36 -2.19
N ILE A 156 -18.06 -1.38 -1.40
CA ILE A 156 -16.81 -0.65 -1.66
C ILE A 156 -15.62 -1.61 -1.72
N SER A 157 -15.48 -2.52 -0.75
CA SER A 157 -14.38 -3.49 -0.75
C SER A 157 -14.43 -4.42 -1.95
N PHE A 158 -15.64 -4.84 -2.36
CA PHE A 158 -15.83 -5.65 -3.56
C PHE A 158 -15.37 -4.91 -4.82
N TYR A 159 -15.82 -3.68 -5.06
CA TYR A 159 -15.38 -2.89 -6.21
C TYR A 159 -13.88 -2.63 -6.20
N LEU A 160 -13.30 -2.33 -5.03
CA LEU A 160 -11.87 -2.10 -4.90
C LEU A 160 -11.04 -3.35 -5.22
N LEU A 161 -11.48 -4.53 -4.78
CA LEU A 161 -10.86 -5.80 -5.15
C LEU A 161 -10.93 -6.02 -6.67
N LEU A 162 -12.07 -5.72 -7.28
CA LEU A 162 -12.30 -5.89 -8.70
C LEU A 162 -11.36 -4.99 -9.53
N ILE A 163 -11.22 -3.72 -9.14
CA ILE A 163 -10.26 -2.77 -9.73
C ILE A 163 -8.82 -3.27 -9.57
N THR A 164 -8.47 -3.75 -8.38
CA THR A 164 -7.11 -4.26 -8.10
C THR A 164 -6.78 -5.46 -8.99
N ASN A 165 -7.71 -6.40 -9.14
CA ASN A 165 -7.52 -7.55 -10.02
C ASN A 165 -7.38 -7.14 -11.49
N PHE A 166 -8.23 -6.23 -11.98
CA PHE A 166 -8.11 -5.71 -13.35
C PHE A 166 -6.76 -5.03 -13.58
N PHE A 167 -6.28 -4.22 -12.62
CA PHE A 167 -4.97 -3.59 -12.71
C PHE A 167 -3.83 -4.60 -12.84
N ILE A 168 -3.86 -5.66 -12.02
CA ILE A 168 -2.85 -6.73 -12.05
C ILE A 168 -2.93 -7.52 -13.35
N LEU A 169 -4.13 -7.86 -13.83
CA LEU A 169 -4.31 -8.61 -15.08
C LEU A 169 -3.81 -7.81 -16.29
N TYR A 170 -4.12 -6.51 -16.35
CA TYR A 170 -3.66 -5.63 -17.43
C TYR A 170 -2.12 -5.49 -17.43
N ASN A 171 -1.50 -5.44 -16.25
CA ASN A 171 -0.05 -5.31 -16.08
C ASN A 171 0.60 -6.61 -15.55
N PHE A 172 0.18 -7.79 -16.02
CA PHE A 172 0.53 -9.05 -15.35
C PHE A 172 2.03 -9.27 -15.20
N LYS A 173 2.81 -9.06 -16.27
CA LYS A 173 4.27 -9.27 -16.24
C LYS A 173 4.95 -8.36 -15.21
N THR A 174 4.71 -7.06 -15.29
CA THR A 174 5.35 -6.06 -14.43
C THR A 174 4.84 -6.15 -12.98
N SER A 175 3.56 -6.45 -12.79
CA SER A 175 2.95 -6.61 -11.46
C SER A 175 3.43 -7.88 -10.76
N SER A 176 3.53 -9.00 -11.49
CA SER A 176 4.06 -10.26 -10.94
C SER A 176 5.52 -10.11 -10.52
N GLU A 177 6.35 -9.48 -11.37
CA GLU A 177 7.73 -9.15 -11.01
C GLU A 177 7.80 -8.21 -9.79
N ALA A 178 6.93 -7.19 -9.71
CA ALA A 178 6.86 -6.31 -8.54
C ALA A 178 6.51 -7.07 -7.25
N VAL A 179 5.53 -7.98 -7.31
CA VAL A 179 5.12 -8.79 -6.15
C VAL A 179 6.25 -9.72 -5.70
N THR A 180 6.90 -10.42 -6.62
CA THR A 180 8.03 -11.31 -6.29
C THR A 180 9.20 -10.55 -5.67
N ARG A 181 9.48 -9.33 -6.14
CA ARG A 181 10.47 -8.43 -5.54
C ARG A 181 10.09 -8.04 -4.11
N TRP A 182 8.81 -7.78 -3.87
CA TRP A 182 8.32 -7.35 -2.56
C TRP A 182 8.39 -8.46 -1.51
N PHE A 183 8.10 -9.70 -1.90
CA PHE A 183 8.27 -10.88 -1.03
C PHE A 183 9.74 -11.24 -0.78
N ASN A 184 10.67 -10.72 -1.59
CA ASN A 184 12.11 -10.94 -1.46
C ASN A 184 12.89 -9.62 -1.25
N PRO A 185 12.61 -8.86 -0.17
CA PRO A 185 13.12 -7.50 -0.01
C PRO A 185 14.66 -7.45 0.09
N SER A 186 15.29 -8.50 0.64
CA SER A 186 16.75 -8.59 0.83
C SER A 186 17.53 -8.77 -0.46
N ILE A 187 16.87 -9.20 -1.55
CA ILE A 187 17.52 -9.43 -2.84
C ILE A 187 17.57 -8.11 -3.63
N LYS A 188 18.73 -7.76 -4.18
CA LYS A 188 18.87 -6.59 -5.06
C LYS A 188 18.37 -6.93 -6.46
N PHE A 189 17.38 -6.19 -6.95
CA PHE A 189 16.89 -6.30 -8.31
C PHE A 189 17.36 -5.09 -9.10
N LYS A 190 18.01 -5.32 -10.24
CA LYS A 190 18.42 -4.25 -11.14
C LYS A 190 17.27 -3.94 -12.10
N PRO A 191 17.01 -2.66 -12.40
CA PRO A 191 16.05 -2.31 -13.44
C PRO A 191 16.52 -2.86 -14.81
N PRO A 192 15.58 -3.13 -15.73
CA PRO A 192 15.92 -3.57 -17.07
C PRO A 192 16.75 -2.49 -17.78
N ILE A 193 17.80 -2.93 -18.47
CA ILE A 193 18.66 -2.05 -19.26
C ILE A 193 17.88 -1.61 -20.51
N PRO A 194 17.78 -0.30 -20.80
CA PRO A 194 16.89 0.22 -21.86
C PRO A 194 17.37 -0.10 -23.28
N PHE A 195 18.67 -0.33 -23.47
CA PHE A 195 19.26 -0.65 -24.75
C PHE A 195 20.54 -1.49 -24.60
N LYS A 196 20.97 -2.14 -25.68
CA LYS A 196 22.25 -2.84 -25.78
C LYS A 196 23.03 -2.28 -26.96
N ILE A 197 24.34 -2.14 -26.80
CA ILE A 197 25.25 -1.70 -27.86
C ILE A 197 25.99 -2.92 -28.37
N ASN A 198 25.83 -3.25 -29.64
CA ASN A 198 26.56 -4.34 -30.29
C ASN A 198 27.54 -3.74 -31.30
N SER A 199 28.77 -4.26 -31.32
CA SER A 199 29.75 -3.87 -32.33
C SER A 199 29.54 -4.74 -33.57
N SER A 200 29.28 -4.11 -34.72
CA SER A 200 29.15 -4.85 -35.99
C SER A 200 30.51 -5.36 -36.49
N MET A 201 31.58 -4.68 -36.09
CA MET A 201 32.96 -5.05 -36.43
C MET A 201 33.69 -5.54 -35.18
N ARG A 202 34.46 -6.63 -35.29
CA ARG A 202 35.22 -7.22 -34.15
C ARG A 202 36.70 -6.82 -34.19
N HIS A 203 37.42 -7.34 -35.17
CA HIS A 203 38.80 -7.00 -35.41
C HIS A 203 38.89 -6.38 -36.81
N VAL A 204 39.47 -5.20 -36.89
CA VAL A 204 39.59 -4.46 -38.14
C VAL A 204 41.07 -4.33 -38.44
N ASN A 205 41.52 -4.98 -39.51
CA ASN A 205 42.89 -4.92 -39.99
C ASN A 205 42.96 -3.87 -41.08
N VAL A 206 43.74 -2.83 -40.83
CA VAL A 206 43.83 -1.65 -41.69
C VAL A 206 45.30 -1.29 -41.83
N LEU A 207 45.70 -0.90 -43.03
CA LEU A 207 47.07 -0.49 -43.30
C LEU A 207 47.33 0.93 -42.77
N ALA A 208 48.59 1.22 -42.45
CA ALA A 208 48.95 2.55 -41.98
C ALA A 208 48.60 3.60 -43.04
N GLY A 209 47.80 4.60 -42.67
CA GLY A 209 47.35 5.66 -43.59
C GLY A 209 45.92 5.52 -44.10
N GLU A 210 45.28 4.37 -43.90
CA GLU A 210 43.90 4.14 -44.35
C GLU A 210 42.85 4.66 -43.35
N ASP A 211 41.68 4.99 -43.88
CA ASP A 211 40.51 5.41 -43.11
C ASP A 211 39.67 4.21 -42.66
N VAL A 212 39.15 4.25 -41.43
CA VAL A 212 38.37 3.17 -40.83
C VAL A 212 37.00 3.68 -40.41
N ASN A 213 35.95 3.00 -40.85
CA ASN A 213 34.60 3.28 -40.40
C ASN A 213 34.12 2.19 -39.42
N LEU A 214 34.12 2.49 -38.13
CA LEU A 214 33.60 1.59 -37.10
C LEU A 214 32.10 1.77 -36.94
N VAL A 215 31.34 0.68 -37.03
CA VAL A 215 29.88 0.68 -36.92
C VAL A 215 29.41 -0.08 -35.68
N PHE A 216 28.54 0.55 -34.90
CA PHE A 216 27.83 -0.03 -33.77
C PHE A 216 26.32 -0.03 -34.06
N SER A 217 25.63 -1.08 -33.63
CA SER A 217 24.16 -1.14 -33.63
C SER A 217 23.63 -1.05 -32.20
N VAL A 218 22.49 -0.40 -32.04
CA VAL A 218 21.83 -0.22 -30.75
C VAL A 218 20.49 -0.94 -30.77
N ASP A 219 20.33 -1.94 -29.92
CA ASP A 219 19.06 -2.65 -29.78
C ASP A 219 18.27 -2.04 -28.61
N GLY A 220 17.05 -1.60 -28.84
CA GLY A 220 16.15 -1.07 -27.79
C GLY A 220 15.90 0.43 -27.92
N LYS A 221 15.75 1.13 -26.79
CA LYS A 221 15.56 2.59 -26.80
C LYS A 221 16.90 3.29 -26.96
N ALA A 222 17.28 3.57 -28.20
CA ALA A 222 18.54 4.22 -28.53
C ALA A 222 18.71 5.60 -27.83
N PRO A 223 19.89 5.90 -27.27
CA PRO A 223 20.20 7.24 -26.78
C PRO A 223 20.43 8.24 -27.94
N ASP A 224 20.62 9.52 -27.63
CA ASP A 224 20.83 10.54 -28.68
C ASP A 224 22.20 10.39 -29.39
N SER A 225 23.20 9.90 -28.67
CA SER A 225 24.57 9.72 -29.17
C SER A 225 25.31 8.64 -28.41
N LEU A 226 26.34 8.05 -29.04
CA LEU A 226 27.30 7.17 -28.40
C LEU A 226 28.68 7.82 -28.33
N LEU A 227 29.44 7.40 -27.33
CA LEU A 227 30.84 7.75 -27.17
C LEU A 227 31.71 6.57 -27.58
N LEU A 228 32.77 6.84 -28.34
CA LEU A 228 33.81 5.90 -28.71
C LEU A 228 35.09 6.27 -27.96
N GLU A 229 35.61 5.36 -27.14
CA GLU A 229 36.94 5.50 -26.54
C GLU A 229 37.95 4.76 -27.40
N LEU A 230 38.99 5.45 -27.85
CA LEU A 230 40.15 4.91 -28.55
C LEU A 230 41.35 4.96 -27.61
N LYS A 231 41.90 3.80 -27.29
CA LYS A 231 43.10 3.65 -26.47
C LYS A 231 44.26 3.20 -27.34
N SER A 232 45.28 4.05 -27.50
CA SER A 232 46.48 3.69 -28.26
C SER A 232 47.23 2.55 -27.56
N PHE A 233 47.69 1.56 -28.31
CA PHE A 233 48.54 0.50 -27.80
C PHE A 233 49.97 0.71 -28.30
N ASN A 234 50.84 1.24 -27.45
CA ASN A 234 52.26 1.41 -27.78
C ASN A 234 53.13 0.59 -26.81
N PRO A 235 53.75 -0.52 -27.25
CA PRO A 235 54.56 -1.37 -26.38
C PRO A 235 55.87 -0.71 -25.91
N LYS A 236 56.29 0.41 -26.52
CA LYS A 236 57.56 1.09 -26.21
C LYS A 236 57.40 2.35 -25.35
N SER A 237 56.17 2.82 -25.12
CA SER A 237 55.90 4.06 -24.38
C SER A 237 54.91 3.77 -23.26
N ASN A 238 55.26 4.10 -22.02
CA ASN A 238 54.45 3.82 -20.83
C ASN A 238 53.25 4.79 -20.67
N LYS A 239 52.85 5.49 -21.74
CA LYS A 239 51.76 6.47 -21.76
C LYS A 239 50.72 6.05 -22.79
N ASP A 240 49.63 5.48 -22.29
CA ASP A 240 48.43 5.21 -23.07
C ASP A 240 47.70 6.53 -23.34
N SER A 241 47.57 6.93 -24.60
CA SER A 241 46.70 8.05 -24.99
C SER A 241 45.27 7.55 -25.16
N ILE A 242 44.31 8.30 -24.59
CA ILE A 242 42.88 8.00 -24.68
C ILE A 242 42.21 9.15 -25.41
N GLN A 243 41.56 8.85 -26.53
CA GLN A 243 40.74 9.79 -27.27
C GLN A 243 39.26 9.38 -27.16
N THR A 244 38.37 10.35 -26.97
CA THR A 244 36.92 10.10 -26.97
C THR A 244 36.27 10.84 -28.13
N LEU A 245 35.52 10.12 -28.95
CA LEU A 245 34.73 10.67 -30.06
C LEU A 245 33.24 10.51 -29.73
N SER A 246 32.40 11.44 -30.20
CA SER A 246 30.94 11.38 -30.02
C SER A 246 30.28 11.41 -31.39
N SER A 247 29.32 10.53 -31.62
CA SER A 247 28.56 10.46 -32.88
C SER A 247 27.07 10.22 -32.58
N PRO A 248 26.15 10.90 -33.29
CA PRO A 248 24.71 10.70 -33.11
C PRO A 248 24.27 9.31 -33.58
N ILE A 249 23.17 8.81 -33.01
CA ILE A 249 22.53 7.58 -33.51
C ILE A 249 21.55 7.93 -34.63
N ILE A 250 21.71 7.26 -35.77
CA ILE A 250 20.84 7.40 -36.95
C ILE A 250 20.40 5.99 -37.34
N ASP A 251 19.09 5.75 -37.41
CA ASP A 251 18.49 4.45 -37.74
C ASP A 251 19.08 3.27 -36.92
N ASP A 252 19.12 3.44 -35.59
CA ASP A 252 19.66 2.46 -34.63
C ASP A 252 21.12 2.05 -34.87
N LYS A 253 21.86 2.83 -35.66
CA LYS A 253 23.27 2.62 -35.97
C LYS A 253 24.09 3.88 -35.66
N VAL A 254 25.35 3.65 -35.29
CA VAL A 254 26.34 4.71 -35.11
C VAL A 254 27.58 4.36 -35.90
N SER A 255 28.00 5.27 -36.76
CA SER A 255 29.26 5.20 -37.47
C SER A 255 30.26 6.18 -36.87
N PHE A 256 31.50 5.72 -36.72
CA PHE A 256 32.65 6.52 -36.35
C PHE A 256 33.70 6.39 -37.45
N ASN A 257 33.94 7.48 -38.18
CA ASN A 257 34.98 7.55 -39.19
C ASN A 257 36.29 8.04 -38.55
N ILE A 258 37.28 7.16 -38.50
CA ILE A 258 38.63 7.42 -38.01
C ILE A 258 39.52 7.57 -39.23
N LYS A 259 40.00 8.79 -39.46
CA LYS A 259 40.86 9.07 -40.61
C LYS A 259 42.32 8.79 -40.32
N ASN A 260 43.05 8.30 -41.32
CA ASN A 260 44.50 8.14 -41.30
C ASN A 260 45.01 7.39 -40.06
N VAL A 261 44.67 6.09 -39.96
CA VAL A 261 45.09 5.26 -38.83
C VAL A 261 46.57 4.92 -38.94
N LEU A 262 47.39 5.44 -38.02
CA LEU A 262 48.86 5.26 -38.03
C LEU A 262 49.39 4.24 -37.02
N GLN A 263 48.56 3.85 -36.05
CA GLN A 263 48.97 2.97 -34.96
C GLN A 263 47.82 2.08 -34.49
N ASN A 264 48.15 1.06 -33.71
CA ASN A 264 47.17 0.13 -33.18
C ASN A 264 46.36 0.76 -32.04
N PHE A 265 45.04 0.58 -32.09
CA PHE A 265 44.11 1.05 -31.06
C PHE A 265 43.24 -0.08 -30.53
N ARG A 266 42.90 -0.01 -29.24
CA ARG A 266 41.76 -0.73 -28.68
C ARG A 266 40.59 0.24 -28.59
N TYR A 267 39.42 -0.18 -29.06
CA TYR A 267 38.25 0.66 -29.05
C TYR A 267 37.12 0.07 -28.20
N LYS A 268 36.29 0.94 -27.60
CA LYS A 268 35.02 0.54 -26.98
C LYS A 268 33.96 1.62 -27.21
N GLY A 269 32.77 1.19 -27.61
CA GLY A 269 31.57 2.04 -27.64
C GLY A 269 30.89 2.02 -26.28
N PHE A 270 30.57 3.17 -25.72
CA PHE A 270 29.86 3.29 -24.45
C PHE A 270 28.94 4.50 -24.43
N TYR A 271 28.00 4.49 -23.49
CA TYR A 271 27.12 5.62 -23.21
C TYR A 271 27.27 6.00 -21.74
N ARG A 272 27.44 7.30 -21.46
CA ARG A 272 27.41 7.83 -20.08
C ARG A 272 26.04 8.46 -19.84
N SER A 273 25.28 7.87 -18.92
CA SER A 273 24.03 8.46 -18.48
C SER A 273 24.30 9.80 -17.79
N LYS A 274 23.56 10.85 -18.18
CA LYS A 274 23.61 12.17 -17.55
C LYS A 274 23.01 12.17 -16.13
N SER A 275 22.19 11.18 -15.79
CA SER A 275 21.60 11.00 -14.47
C SER A 275 21.82 9.59 -13.93
N PHE A 276 22.17 9.49 -12.66
CA PHE A 276 22.13 8.22 -11.93
C PHE A 276 20.66 7.78 -11.87
N GLY A 277 20.36 6.56 -12.30
CA GLY A 277 19.02 6.11 -12.65
C GLY A 277 17.98 6.32 -11.55
N ILE A 278 17.23 7.42 -11.64
CA ILE A 278 15.87 7.57 -11.12
C ILE A 278 15.02 7.87 -12.35
N HIS A 279 14.42 6.82 -12.91
CA HIS A 279 13.51 6.96 -14.04
C HIS A 279 12.18 7.46 -13.47
N GLY A 280 11.89 8.76 -13.61
CA GLY A 280 10.64 9.34 -13.10
C GLY A 280 10.52 10.86 -13.08
N MET A 281 11.56 11.63 -13.44
CA MET A 281 11.41 13.07 -13.63
C MET A 281 11.83 13.45 -15.06
N LYS A 282 10.88 13.32 -15.98
CA LYS A 282 10.67 14.23 -17.11
C LYS A 282 9.20 14.18 -17.48
#